data_AF-A0A7C4P1A6-F1
#
_entry.id   AF-A0A7C4P1A6-F1
#
_cell.length_a   1.000
_cell.length_b   1.000
_cell.length_c   1.000
_cell.angle_alpha   90.00
_cell.angle_beta   90.00
_cell.angle_gamma   90.00
#
_symmetry.space_group_name_H-M   'P 1'
#
loop_
_entity.id
_entity.type
_entity.pdbx_description
1 polymer ?
#
loop_
_entity_poly.entity_id
_entity_poly.type
_entity_poly.pdbx_seq_one_letter_code
_entity_poly.pdbx_strand_id
1 'polypeptide(L)'
;MNQDIKQKIHERYQRELQKGERFWPDSIFKDLVMATAIFVLLVLLATFVGVPAEPKADPSDTSYVPRPEWYFLFLFKFLAIYGQIPLIGKIEWLATVIVPAIAIGLLVLLPFIDKSPHRYYGKRVFAIGVMAIVVVSMVTLTLMADVPTTGEGVYLPGILQTIGGLVVPALAYIVLILMNFVFKKTPASVMIWTTGVTIVLMIGLTGATLAFAPKVEKTETQVAQTLEDQILAGQDLYSIHCVECHGDDGSVTVIEGVAGLEGKAVMPISGKDVLYTLNDASLAEVIAYGRPDAGMNPFGKAYNPEGLTKGEIDYIVTFMRYSWDDRFEKPEMKPVFPPLAEGEVPSYEVHIAPIVKRYCISCHRPGKENNNYPMTTYEEIVNSGDHAGKNVVAGSMDSYLLQVIQGTPIVENGQEVIGVMPPKSTLKPDVIDAFVRWVMAGMPNTAADAAAVK
;
A
#
# COMPACT_ATOMS: atom_id res chain seq x y z
N MET A 1 -30.96 -58.59 0.62
CA MET A 1 -30.45 -58.16 1.95
C MET A 1 -31.18 -58.96 3.02
N ASN A 2 -30.46 -59.69 3.88
CA ASN A 2 -31.02 -60.64 4.85
C ASN A 2 -31.87 -59.91 5.93
N GLN A 3 -32.98 -60.51 6.41
CA GLN A 3 -33.90 -59.87 7.37
C GLN A 3 -33.22 -59.49 8.70
N ASP A 4 -32.29 -60.32 9.16
CA ASP A 4 -31.51 -60.10 10.39
C ASP A 4 -30.64 -58.83 10.32
N ILE A 5 -30.15 -58.49 9.12
CA ILE A 5 -29.36 -57.27 8.87
C ILE A 5 -30.25 -56.03 8.95
N LYS A 6 -31.48 -56.09 8.43
CA LYS A 6 -32.44 -54.97 8.53
C LYS A 6 -32.78 -54.67 9.99
N GLN A 7 -32.98 -55.71 10.80
CA GLN A 7 -33.35 -55.57 12.20
C GLN A 7 -32.22 -54.96 13.03
N LYS A 8 -30.98 -55.43 12.86
CA LYS A 8 -29.79 -54.83 13.48
C LYS A 8 -29.56 -53.36 13.10
N ILE A 9 -29.79 -53.00 11.83
CA ILE A 9 -29.70 -51.59 11.38
C ILE A 9 -30.78 -50.75 12.05
N HIS A 10 -32.02 -51.26 12.16
CA HIS A 10 -33.12 -50.55 12.78
C HIS A 10 -32.87 -50.34 14.28
N GLU A 11 -32.45 -51.36 15.01
CA GLU A 11 -32.10 -51.23 16.43
C GLU A 11 -30.97 -50.23 16.65
N ARG A 12 -29.91 -50.28 15.83
CA ARG A 12 -28.83 -49.29 15.88
C ARG A 12 -29.36 -47.88 15.63
N TYR A 13 -30.20 -47.70 14.62
CA TYR A 13 -30.82 -46.42 14.29
C TYR A 13 -31.64 -45.86 15.46
N GLN A 14 -32.48 -46.69 16.09
CA GLN A 14 -33.26 -46.30 17.27
C GLN A 14 -32.35 -45.93 18.46
N ARG A 15 -31.24 -46.67 18.65
CA ARG A 15 -30.26 -46.37 19.70
C ARG A 15 -29.56 -45.02 19.51
N GLU A 16 -29.22 -44.68 18.26
CA GLU A 16 -28.60 -43.39 17.94
C GLU A 16 -29.62 -42.25 18.00
N LEU A 17 -30.88 -42.46 17.59
CA LEU A 17 -31.96 -41.49 17.76
C LEU A 17 -32.20 -41.14 19.23
N GLN A 18 -32.11 -42.12 20.13
CA GLN A 18 -32.23 -41.88 21.58
C GLN A 18 -31.02 -41.16 22.19
N LYS A 19 -29.87 -41.16 21.49
CA LYS A 19 -28.66 -40.42 21.89
C LYS A 19 -28.52 -39.05 21.21
N GLY A 20 -29.30 -38.79 20.15
CA GLY A 20 -29.21 -37.58 19.35
C GLY A 20 -29.67 -36.34 20.12
N GLU A 21 -29.00 -35.22 19.90
CA GLU A 21 -29.47 -33.91 20.36
C GLU A 21 -30.70 -33.46 19.58
N ARG A 22 -31.57 -32.65 20.21
CA ARG A 22 -32.72 -32.10 19.50
C ARG A 22 -32.25 -30.94 18.64
N PHE A 23 -32.71 -30.90 17.38
CA PHE A 23 -32.44 -29.78 16.48
C PHE A 23 -32.87 -28.44 17.11
N TRP A 24 -34.06 -28.42 17.72
CA TRP A 24 -34.55 -27.31 18.54
C TRP A 24 -34.83 -27.80 19.97
N PRO A 25 -34.35 -27.11 21.01
CA PRO A 25 -33.59 -25.85 20.97
C PRO A 25 -32.06 -26.03 20.90
N ASP A 26 -31.55 -27.24 21.11
CA ASP A 26 -30.13 -27.44 21.47
C ASP A 26 -29.16 -27.10 20.33
N SER A 27 -29.39 -27.61 19.11
CA SER A 27 -28.50 -27.33 17.97
C SER A 27 -28.59 -25.87 17.54
N ILE A 28 -29.81 -25.30 17.42
CA ILE A 28 -29.98 -23.89 17.06
C ILE A 28 -29.30 -22.96 18.07
N PHE A 29 -29.38 -23.27 19.37
CA PHE A 29 -28.70 -22.46 20.38
C PHE A 29 -27.18 -22.48 20.20
N LYS A 30 -26.59 -23.65 19.92
CA LYS A 30 -25.15 -23.76 19.62
C LYS A 30 -24.76 -22.98 18.37
N ASP A 31 -25.58 -23.07 17.32
CA ASP A 31 -25.37 -22.32 16.07
C ASP A 31 -25.44 -20.82 16.31
N LEU A 32 -26.41 -20.35 17.12
CA LEU A 32 -26.55 -18.94 17.48
C LEU A 32 -25.34 -18.44 18.27
N VAL A 33 -24.87 -19.22 19.25
CA VAL A 33 -23.69 -18.88 20.05
C VAL A 33 -22.45 -18.78 19.16
N MET A 34 -22.24 -19.74 18.25
CA MET A 34 -21.10 -19.72 17.33
C MET A 34 -21.20 -18.59 16.29
N ALA A 35 -22.38 -18.36 15.70
CA ALA A 35 -22.60 -17.27 14.76
C ALA A 35 -22.36 -15.91 15.41
N THR A 36 -22.85 -15.72 16.65
CA THR A 36 -22.61 -14.50 17.43
C THR A 36 -21.13 -14.34 17.75
N ALA A 37 -20.44 -15.41 18.15
CA ALA A 37 -19.01 -15.38 18.42
C ALA A 37 -18.18 -14.99 17.18
N ILE A 38 -18.48 -15.56 16.01
CA ILE A 38 -17.83 -15.19 14.75
C ILE A 38 -18.14 -13.74 14.38
N PHE A 39 -19.39 -13.30 14.54
CA PHE A 39 -19.77 -11.91 14.27
C PHE A 39 -19.00 -10.92 15.15
N VAL A 40 -18.93 -11.18 16.46
CA VAL A 40 -18.14 -10.36 17.39
C VAL A 40 -16.67 -10.37 17.01
N LEU A 41 -16.10 -11.53 16.66
CA LEU A 41 -14.71 -11.61 16.19
C LEU A 41 -14.47 -10.75 14.94
N LEU A 42 -15.38 -10.77 13.96
CA LEU A 42 -15.28 -9.95 12.75
C LEU A 42 -15.38 -8.46 13.07
N VAL A 43 -16.28 -8.05 13.97
CA VAL A 43 -16.38 -6.66 14.43
C VAL A 43 -15.07 -6.23 15.11
N LEU A 44 -14.52 -7.04 16.01
CA LEU A 44 -13.26 -6.76 16.69
C LEU A 44 -12.10 -6.62 15.70
N LEU A 45 -11.98 -7.54 14.73
CA LEU A 45 -10.97 -7.45 13.67
C LEU A 45 -11.15 -6.17 12.83
N ALA A 46 -12.38 -5.85 12.45
CA ALA A 46 -12.66 -4.63 11.68
C ALA A 46 -12.32 -3.34 12.47
N THR A 47 -12.59 -3.30 13.78
CA THR A 47 -12.31 -2.13 14.61
C THR A 47 -10.84 -1.99 15.02
N PHE A 48 -10.14 -3.10 15.25
CA PHE A 48 -8.77 -3.06 15.81
C PHE A 48 -7.66 -3.36 14.80
N VAL A 49 -7.94 -4.13 13.74
CA VAL A 49 -6.97 -4.43 12.67
C VAL A 49 -7.23 -3.56 11.44
N GLY A 50 -8.49 -3.22 11.18
CA GLY A 50 -8.88 -2.42 10.02
C GLY A 50 -8.78 -3.19 8.69
N VAL A 51 -9.12 -2.52 7.60
CA VAL A 51 -8.98 -3.03 6.23
C VAL A 51 -7.97 -2.12 5.50
N PRO A 52 -6.99 -2.68 4.76
CA PRO A 52 -6.10 -1.87 3.94
C PRO A 52 -6.90 -0.98 2.98
N ALA A 53 -6.71 0.34 3.08
CA ALA A 53 -7.39 1.28 2.19
C ALA A 53 -6.61 1.35 0.87
N GLU A 54 -7.26 0.92 -0.21
CA GLU A 54 -6.76 1.13 -1.57
C GLU A 54 -7.19 2.52 -2.07
N PRO A 55 -6.38 3.18 -2.92
CA PRO A 55 -6.77 4.44 -3.51
C PRO A 55 -8.03 4.24 -4.36
N LYS A 56 -8.88 5.26 -4.44
CA LYS A 56 -10.06 5.21 -5.31
C LYS A 56 -9.62 4.92 -6.74
N ALA A 57 -10.39 4.11 -7.44
CA ALA A 57 -10.10 3.76 -8.82
C ALA A 57 -9.92 5.01 -9.70
N ASP A 58 -8.74 5.11 -10.32
CA ASP A 58 -8.38 6.19 -11.25
C ASP A 58 -8.10 5.57 -12.63
N PRO A 59 -8.98 5.77 -13.63
CA PRO A 59 -8.79 5.23 -14.97
C PRO A 59 -7.62 5.90 -15.73
N SER A 60 -7.07 7.01 -15.23
CA SER A 60 -5.90 7.69 -15.78
C SER A 60 -4.57 7.20 -15.17
N ASP A 61 -4.62 6.41 -14.10
CA ASP A 61 -3.43 5.80 -13.50
C ASP A 61 -3.16 4.41 -14.09
N THR A 62 -2.20 4.36 -15.02
CA THR A 62 -1.71 3.11 -15.62
C THR A 62 -0.59 2.45 -14.82
N SER A 63 -0.15 3.05 -13.71
CA SER A 63 0.90 2.52 -12.84
C SER A 63 0.36 1.61 -11.73
N TYR A 64 -0.96 1.66 -11.46
CA TYR A 64 -1.61 0.75 -10.53
C TYR A 64 -1.51 -0.70 -11.03
N VAL A 65 -0.92 -1.58 -10.23
CA VAL A 65 -0.85 -3.02 -10.51
C VAL A 65 -1.96 -3.72 -9.72
N PRO A 66 -3.14 -3.99 -10.32
CA PRO A 66 -4.24 -4.59 -9.61
C PRO A 66 -3.89 -6.01 -9.17
N ARG A 67 -3.98 -6.27 -7.87
CA ARG A 67 -3.86 -7.62 -7.31
C ARG A 67 -5.23 -8.12 -6.84
N PRO A 68 -5.50 -9.42 -6.96
CA PRO A 68 -6.74 -9.97 -6.47
C PRO A 68 -6.72 -10.13 -4.95
N GLU A 69 -7.92 -10.25 -4.39
CA GLU A 69 -8.14 -10.48 -2.96
C GLU A 69 -7.47 -11.75 -2.44
N TRP A 70 -7.20 -11.78 -1.13
CA TRP A 70 -6.39 -12.83 -0.49
C TRP A 70 -6.89 -14.26 -0.76
N TYR A 71 -8.20 -14.46 -0.86
CA TYR A 71 -8.83 -15.76 -1.15
C TYR A 71 -8.66 -16.21 -2.61
N PHE A 72 -8.16 -15.35 -3.50
CA PHE A 72 -7.83 -15.67 -4.89
C PHE A 72 -6.33 -15.66 -5.19
N LEU A 73 -5.48 -15.34 -4.21
CA LEU A 73 -4.02 -15.31 -4.41
C LEU A 73 -3.44 -16.65 -4.85
N PHE A 74 -3.95 -17.78 -4.34
CA PHE A 74 -3.49 -19.10 -4.79
C PHE A 74 -3.77 -19.33 -6.27
N LEU A 75 -4.92 -18.85 -6.77
CA LEU A 75 -5.33 -19.01 -8.15
C LEU A 75 -4.50 -18.07 -9.04
N PHE A 76 -4.33 -16.82 -8.62
CA PHE A 76 -3.42 -15.87 -9.26
C PHE A 76 -2.01 -16.45 -9.44
N LYS A 77 -1.46 -17.01 -8.36
CA LYS A 77 -0.13 -17.62 -8.40
C LYS A 77 -0.08 -18.86 -9.29
N PHE A 78 -1.11 -19.70 -9.24
CA PHE A 78 -1.25 -20.86 -10.11
C PHE A 78 -1.25 -20.45 -11.59
N LEU A 79 -1.99 -19.42 -11.97
CA LEU A 79 -2.01 -18.87 -13.33
C LEU A 79 -0.63 -18.33 -13.73
N ALA A 80 0.04 -17.60 -12.85
CA ALA A 80 1.38 -17.07 -13.09
C ALA A 80 2.42 -18.18 -13.33
N ILE A 81 2.32 -19.32 -12.64
CA ILE A 81 3.18 -20.49 -12.88
C ILE A 81 2.77 -21.20 -14.18
N TYR A 82 1.48 -21.34 -14.44
CA TYR A 82 0.95 -21.96 -15.66
C TYR A 82 1.39 -21.20 -16.93
N GLY A 83 1.43 -19.87 -16.88
CA GLY A 83 1.91 -19.01 -17.97
C GLY A 83 3.35 -19.30 -18.39
N GLN A 84 4.15 -19.96 -17.54
CA GLN A 84 5.54 -20.33 -17.84
C GLN A 84 5.67 -21.60 -18.69
N ILE A 85 4.61 -22.41 -18.80
CA ILE A 85 4.65 -23.69 -19.53
C ILE A 85 4.68 -23.40 -21.04
N PRO A 86 5.74 -23.79 -21.76
CA PRO A 86 5.81 -23.62 -23.21
C PRO A 86 4.59 -24.27 -23.89
N LEU A 87 4.02 -23.58 -24.89
CA LEU A 87 2.81 -23.96 -25.66
C LEU A 87 1.46 -23.77 -24.95
N ILE A 88 1.37 -24.11 -23.66
CA ILE A 88 0.11 -24.12 -22.90
C ILE A 88 -0.18 -22.75 -22.25
N GLY A 89 0.87 -22.01 -21.84
CA GLY A 89 0.76 -20.70 -21.21
C GLY A 89 0.20 -19.57 -22.09
N LYS A 90 0.16 -19.74 -23.41
CA LYS A 90 -0.44 -18.77 -24.34
C LYS A 90 -1.97 -18.79 -24.34
N ILE A 91 -2.58 -19.81 -23.73
CA ILE A 91 -4.01 -20.04 -23.73
C ILE A 91 -4.55 -19.87 -22.31
N GLU A 92 -4.65 -18.63 -21.86
CA GLU A 92 -5.04 -18.29 -20.49
C GLU A 92 -6.48 -18.74 -20.14
N TRP A 93 -7.39 -18.78 -21.12
CA TRP A 93 -8.77 -19.23 -20.91
C TRP A 93 -8.86 -20.71 -20.49
N LEU A 94 -7.88 -21.53 -20.89
CA LEU A 94 -7.81 -22.95 -20.52
C LEU A 94 -7.56 -23.11 -19.02
N ALA A 95 -6.68 -22.28 -18.44
CA ALA A 95 -6.43 -22.31 -17.00
C ALA A 95 -7.60 -21.70 -16.21
N THR A 96 -8.21 -20.62 -16.70
CA THR A 96 -9.24 -19.88 -15.96
C THR A 96 -10.64 -20.50 -16.00
N VAL A 97 -11.00 -21.16 -17.10
CA VAL A 97 -12.36 -21.73 -17.27
C VAL A 97 -12.37 -23.24 -17.04
N ILE A 98 -11.44 -23.97 -17.68
CA ILE A 98 -11.48 -25.42 -17.68
C ILE A 98 -11.01 -26.00 -16.33
N VAL A 99 -9.99 -25.43 -15.69
CA VAL A 99 -9.51 -25.95 -14.40
C VAL A 99 -10.59 -25.86 -13.30
N PRO A 100 -11.26 -24.71 -13.06
CA PRO A 100 -12.37 -24.66 -12.12
C PRO A 100 -13.55 -25.56 -12.52
N ALA A 101 -13.88 -25.63 -13.82
CA ALA A 101 -14.94 -26.50 -14.30
C ALA A 101 -14.65 -27.99 -14.04
N ILE A 102 -13.41 -28.43 -14.26
CA ILE A 102 -12.97 -29.80 -13.93
C ILE A 102 -13.01 -30.02 -12.42
N ALA A 103 -12.53 -29.07 -11.61
CA ALA A 103 -12.56 -29.20 -10.16
C ALA A 103 -14.00 -29.36 -9.62
N ILE A 104 -14.92 -28.52 -10.09
CA ILE A 104 -16.35 -28.63 -9.75
C ILE A 104 -16.93 -29.96 -10.26
N GLY A 105 -16.63 -30.33 -11.50
CA GLY A 105 -17.05 -31.60 -12.09
C GLY A 105 -16.58 -32.80 -11.28
N LEU A 106 -15.33 -32.81 -10.81
CA LEU A 106 -14.77 -33.85 -9.95
C LEU A 106 -15.45 -33.88 -8.58
N LEU A 107 -15.79 -32.73 -7.99
CA LEU A 107 -16.53 -32.67 -6.72
C LEU A 107 -17.98 -33.21 -6.88
N VAL A 108 -18.65 -32.87 -7.98
CA VAL A 108 -19.99 -33.40 -8.30
C VAL A 108 -19.94 -34.90 -8.57
N LEU A 109 -18.89 -35.37 -9.24
CA LEU A 109 -18.69 -36.79 -9.53
C LEU A 109 -18.07 -37.57 -8.37
N LEU A 110 -17.65 -36.90 -7.30
CA LEU A 110 -16.99 -37.51 -6.14
C LEU A 110 -17.79 -38.68 -5.54
N PRO A 111 -19.13 -38.62 -5.38
CA PRO A 111 -19.91 -39.76 -4.88
C PRO A 111 -19.87 -41.01 -5.76
N PHE A 112 -19.57 -40.85 -7.06
CA PHE A 112 -19.46 -41.94 -8.03
C PHE A 112 -18.02 -42.46 -8.16
N ILE A 113 -17.04 -41.59 -7.94
CA ILE A 113 -15.60 -41.91 -7.95
C ILE A 113 -15.21 -42.65 -6.67
N ASP A 114 -15.60 -42.13 -5.49
CA ASP A 114 -15.35 -42.76 -4.19
C ASP A 114 -16.52 -43.68 -3.79
N LYS A 115 -16.42 -44.94 -4.21
CA LYS A 115 -17.37 -46.01 -3.85
C LYS A 115 -17.06 -46.67 -2.50
N SER A 116 -16.30 -46.02 -1.62
CA SER A 116 -15.93 -46.59 -0.33
C SER A 116 -17.18 -46.97 0.51
N PRO A 117 -17.23 -48.19 1.07
CA PRO A 117 -18.35 -48.64 1.90
C PRO A 117 -18.41 -47.93 3.27
N HIS A 118 -17.38 -47.17 3.63
CA HIS A 118 -17.29 -46.45 4.90
C HIS A 118 -17.78 -45.02 4.76
N ARG A 119 -18.68 -44.57 5.65
CA ARG A 119 -19.13 -43.17 5.73
C ARG A 119 -18.24 -42.29 6.61
N TYR A 120 -17.54 -42.88 7.57
CA TYR A 120 -16.62 -42.15 8.44
C TYR A 120 -15.41 -41.65 7.65
N TYR A 121 -15.17 -40.34 7.67
CA TYR A 121 -14.15 -39.68 6.86
C TYR A 121 -12.77 -40.31 7.05
N GLY A 122 -12.35 -40.59 8.29
CA GLY A 122 -11.01 -41.12 8.59
C GLY A 122 -10.69 -42.48 7.99
N LYS A 123 -11.68 -43.21 7.43
CA LYS A 123 -11.45 -44.46 6.68
C LYS A 123 -11.34 -44.24 5.16
N ARG A 124 -11.54 -43.02 4.68
CA ARG A 124 -11.45 -42.62 3.26
C ARG A 124 -10.10 -41.98 2.96
N VAL A 125 -9.05 -42.77 3.12
CA VAL A 125 -7.65 -42.30 3.04
C VAL A 125 -7.34 -41.66 1.69
N PHE A 126 -7.83 -42.22 0.58
CA PHE A 126 -7.65 -41.63 -0.75
C PHE A 126 -8.27 -40.23 -0.87
N ALA A 127 -9.55 -40.07 -0.53
CA ALA A 127 -10.24 -38.79 -0.62
C ALA A 127 -9.65 -37.73 0.32
N ILE A 128 -9.30 -38.12 1.55
CA ILE A 128 -8.62 -37.23 2.50
C ILE A 128 -7.24 -36.82 1.98
N GLY A 129 -6.47 -37.76 1.43
CA GLY A 129 -5.14 -37.46 0.89
C GLY A 129 -5.18 -36.47 -0.26
N VAL A 130 -6.10 -36.66 -1.21
CA VAL A 130 -6.33 -35.72 -2.32
C VAL A 130 -6.74 -34.34 -1.79
N MET A 131 -7.73 -34.27 -0.89
CA MET A 131 -8.18 -32.99 -0.31
C MET A 131 -7.08 -32.28 0.49
N ALA A 132 -6.26 -33.03 1.24
CA ALA A 132 -5.14 -32.46 1.98
C ALA A 132 -4.11 -31.81 1.05
N ILE A 133 -3.76 -32.47 -0.07
CA ILE A 133 -2.85 -31.90 -1.08
C ILE A 133 -3.47 -30.66 -1.72
N VAL A 134 -4.78 -30.64 -2.00
CA VAL A 134 -5.47 -29.44 -2.54
C VAL A 134 -5.36 -28.26 -1.56
N VAL A 135 -5.70 -28.47 -0.29
CA VAL A 135 -5.64 -27.40 0.73
C VAL A 135 -4.20 -26.91 0.93
N VAL A 136 -3.23 -27.82 1.02
CA VAL A 136 -1.81 -27.45 1.12
C VAL A 136 -1.36 -26.69 -0.13
N SER A 137 -1.78 -27.10 -1.32
CA SER A 137 -1.50 -26.37 -2.57
C SER A 137 -2.00 -24.94 -2.49
N MET A 138 -3.26 -24.74 -2.08
CA MET A 138 -3.85 -23.41 -1.92
C MET A 138 -3.02 -22.55 -0.95
N VAL A 139 -2.68 -23.08 0.22
CA VAL A 139 -1.87 -22.35 1.22
C VAL A 139 -0.48 -22.02 0.67
N THR A 140 0.25 -23.00 0.13
CA THR A 140 1.61 -22.80 -0.38
C THR A 140 1.67 -21.81 -1.55
N LEU A 141 0.69 -21.85 -2.44
CA LEU A 141 0.58 -20.91 -3.56
C LEU A 141 0.24 -19.49 -3.08
N THR A 142 -0.67 -19.35 -2.11
CA THR A 142 -0.96 -18.05 -1.48
C THR A 142 0.29 -17.45 -0.84
N LEU A 143 1.09 -18.26 -0.12
CA LEU A 143 2.34 -17.78 0.51
C LEU A 143 3.37 -17.29 -0.51
N MET A 144 3.39 -17.86 -1.72
CA MET A 144 4.32 -17.47 -2.80
C MET A 144 3.74 -16.44 -3.77
N ALA A 145 2.53 -15.93 -3.53
CA ALA A 145 1.80 -15.10 -4.50
C ALA A 145 2.54 -13.81 -4.87
N ASP A 146 3.29 -13.24 -3.92
CA ASP A 146 4.04 -11.99 -4.12
C ASP A 146 5.43 -12.19 -4.75
N VAL A 147 5.94 -13.43 -4.78
CA VAL A 147 7.24 -13.71 -5.39
C VAL A 147 7.08 -13.67 -6.91
N PRO A 148 7.91 -12.93 -7.67
CA PRO A 148 7.87 -12.99 -9.13
C PRO A 148 8.16 -14.42 -9.65
N THR A 149 7.54 -14.80 -10.77
CA THR A 149 7.82 -16.09 -11.42
C THR A 149 8.92 -15.97 -12.48
N THR A 150 9.08 -14.78 -13.08
CA THR A 150 10.08 -14.43 -14.09
C THR A 150 10.75 -13.09 -13.72
N GLY A 151 11.96 -12.84 -14.23
CA GLY A 151 12.73 -11.62 -13.96
C GLY A 151 14.21 -11.88 -13.72
N GLU A 152 15.01 -10.81 -13.66
CA GLU A 152 16.44 -10.90 -13.35
C GLU A 152 16.66 -11.44 -11.93
N GLY A 153 17.51 -12.46 -11.79
CA GLY A 153 17.78 -13.12 -10.49
C GLY A 153 16.69 -14.09 -10.00
N VAL A 154 15.58 -14.27 -10.73
CA VAL A 154 14.42 -15.08 -10.30
C VAL A 154 14.46 -16.52 -10.83
N TYR A 155 15.49 -16.91 -11.58
CA TYR A 155 15.55 -18.23 -12.25
C TYR A 155 15.38 -19.42 -11.29
N LEU A 156 16.14 -19.45 -10.20
CA LEU A 156 16.09 -20.54 -9.22
C LEU A 156 14.76 -20.54 -8.43
N PRO A 157 14.31 -19.42 -7.82
CA PRO A 157 12.99 -19.34 -7.20
C PRO A 157 11.84 -19.71 -8.16
N GLY A 158 11.88 -19.30 -9.42
CA GLY A 158 10.85 -19.62 -10.41
C GLY A 158 10.72 -21.11 -10.69
N ILE A 159 11.85 -21.82 -10.81
CA ILE A 159 11.85 -23.29 -10.96
C ILE A 159 11.28 -23.97 -9.70
N LEU A 160 11.71 -23.54 -8.51
CA LEU A 160 11.23 -24.10 -7.25
C LEU A 160 9.71 -23.93 -7.10
N GLN A 161 9.18 -22.77 -7.48
CA GLN A 161 7.74 -22.48 -7.51
C GLN A 161 7.00 -23.43 -8.45
N THR A 162 7.52 -23.67 -9.65
CA THR A 162 6.89 -24.57 -10.62
C THR A 162 6.88 -26.01 -10.12
N ILE A 163 8.00 -26.46 -9.56
CA ILE A 163 8.12 -27.82 -9.03
C ILE A 163 7.16 -28.00 -7.85
N GLY A 164 7.22 -27.12 -6.85
CA GLY A 164 6.42 -27.23 -5.63
C GLY A 164 4.94 -26.95 -5.84
N GLY A 165 4.59 -25.99 -6.69
CA GLY A 165 3.22 -25.55 -6.92
C GLY A 165 2.44 -26.37 -7.96
N LEU A 166 3.11 -27.06 -8.88
CA LEU A 166 2.45 -27.76 -10.00
C LEU A 166 2.92 -29.21 -10.18
N VAL A 167 4.23 -29.45 -10.29
CA VAL A 167 4.76 -30.79 -10.64
C VAL A 167 4.55 -31.79 -9.51
N VAL A 168 4.94 -31.43 -8.28
CA VAL A 168 4.84 -32.27 -7.09
C VAL A 168 3.39 -32.67 -6.80
N PRO A 169 2.42 -31.73 -6.70
CA PRO A 169 1.02 -32.10 -6.48
C PRO A 169 0.45 -32.94 -7.64
N ALA A 170 0.77 -32.61 -8.89
CA ALA A 170 0.30 -33.39 -10.05
C ALA A 170 0.79 -34.85 -10.01
N LEU A 171 2.08 -35.07 -9.73
CA LEU A 171 2.64 -36.42 -9.57
C LEU A 171 2.00 -37.16 -8.40
N ALA A 172 1.77 -36.48 -7.28
CA ALA A 172 1.10 -37.09 -6.13
C ALA A 172 -0.33 -37.53 -6.45
N TYR A 173 -1.11 -36.72 -7.18
CA TYR A 173 -2.45 -37.11 -7.63
C TYR A 173 -2.41 -38.34 -8.53
N ILE A 174 -1.49 -38.39 -9.50
CA ILE A 174 -1.32 -39.55 -10.39
C ILE A 174 -0.99 -40.80 -9.57
N VAL A 175 -0.03 -40.71 -8.64
CA VAL A 175 0.39 -41.84 -7.79
C VAL A 175 -0.77 -42.32 -6.91
N LEU A 176 -1.52 -41.42 -6.27
CA LEU A 176 -2.68 -41.78 -5.45
C LEU A 176 -3.80 -42.44 -6.27
N ILE A 177 -4.06 -41.94 -7.48
CA ILE A 177 -5.05 -42.52 -8.40
C ILE A 177 -4.62 -43.93 -8.82
N LEU A 178 -3.35 -44.12 -9.19
CA LEU A 178 -2.81 -45.44 -9.54
C LEU A 178 -2.89 -46.41 -8.35
N MET A 179 -2.55 -45.95 -7.14
CA MET A 179 -2.65 -46.75 -5.91
C MET A 179 -4.08 -47.20 -5.59
N ASN A 180 -5.06 -46.34 -5.86
CA ASN A 180 -6.45 -46.63 -5.53
C ASN A 180 -7.17 -47.46 -6.61
N PHE A 181 -6.92 -47.20 -7.89
CA PHE A 181 -7.67 -47.81 -9.00
C PHE A 181 -6.91 -48.91 -9.75
N VAL A 182 -5.57 -48.86 -9.82
CA VAL A 182 -4.77 -49.80 -10.61
C VAL A 182 -4.13 -50.87 -9.73
N PHE A 183 -3.44 -50.46 -8.67
CA PHE A 183 -2.77 -51.37 -7.76
C PHE A 183 -3.78 -52.01 -6.80
N LYS A 184 -4.27 -53.20 -7.17
CA LYS A 184 -5.15 -53.99 -6.30
C LYS A 184 -4.41 -54.32 -5.00
N LYS A 185 -4.88 -53.75 -3.87
CA LYS A 185 -4.42 -53.94 -2.48
C LYS A 185 -3.28 -53.04 -1.97
N THR A 186 -3.22 -51.77 -2.37
CA THR A 186 -2.32 -50.81 -1.68
C THR A 186 -2.76 -50.60 -0.22
N PRO A 187 -1.88 -50.76 0.77
CA PRO A 187 -2.23 -50.54 2.17
C PRO A 187 -2.44 -49.04 2.46
N ALA A 188 -3.38 -48.73 3.35
CA ALA A 188 -3.70 -47.36 3.76
C ALA A 188 -2.49 -46.57 4.26
N SER A 189 -1.57 -47.22 4.98
CA SER A 189 -0.35 -46.61 5.47
C SER A 189 0.53 -46.04 4.35
N VAL A 190 0.64 -46.72 3.22
CA VAL A 190 1.45 -46.25 2.08
C VAL A 190 0.83 -45.00 1.47
N MET A 191 -0.50 -44.94 1.32
CA MET A 191 -1.20 -43.74 0.84
C MET A 191 -1.08 -42.55 1.82
N ILE A 192 -1.06 -42.81 3.12
CA ILE A 192 -0.84 -41.78 4.14
C ILE A 192 0.60 -41.26 4.05
N TRP A 193 1.58 -42.15 3.95
CA TRP A 193 2.99 -41.77 3.82
C TRP A 193 3.26 -40.99 2.54
N THR A 194 2.70 -41.39 1.40
CA THR A 194 2.87 -40.66 0.14
C THR A 194 2.29 -39.25 0.26
N THR A 195 1.08 -39.12 0.79
CA THR A 195 0.45 -37.82 1.06
C THR A 195 1.33 -36.97 2.00
N GLY A 196 1.81 -37.54 3.11
CA GLY A 196 2.64 -36.83 4.07
C GLY A 196 3.96 -36.33 3.49
N VAL A 197 4.66 -37.19 2.72
CA VAL A 197 5.91 -36.82 2.04
C VAL A 197 5.67 -35.72 1.01
N THR A 198 4.59 -35.81 0.22
CA THR A 198 4.22 -34.75 -0.74
C THR A 198 4.01 -33.42 -0.03
N ILE A 199 3.26 -33.40 1.08
CA ILE A 199 2.99 -32.17 1.85
C ILE A 199 4.29 -31.57 2.38
N VAL A 200 5.16 -32.37 2.99
CA VAL A 200 6.46 -31.92 3.51
C VAL A 200 7.31 -31.34 2.38
N LEU A 201 7.34 -31.99 1.22
CA LEU A 201 8.11 -31.54 0.07
C LEU A 201 7.56 -30.23 -0.52
N MET A 202 6.25 -30.07 -0.60
CA MET A 202 5.61 -28.80 -1.02
C MET A 202 5.95 -27.66 -0.06
N ILE A 203 5.84 -27.89 1.25
CA ILE A 203 6.17 -26.89 2.27
C ILE A 203 7.67 -26.55 2.23
N GLY A 204 8.54 -27.55 2.07
CA GLY A 204 9.99 -27.34 1.96
C GLY A 204 10.37 -26.51 0.73
N LEU A 205 9.79 -26.80 -0.44
CA LEU A 205 10.02 -26.02 -1.66
C LEU A 205 9.47 -24.59 -1.56
N THR A 206 8.33 -24.42 -0.87
CA THR A 206 7.77 -23.11 -0.55
C THR A 206 8.73 -22.30 0.32
N GLY A 207 9.21 -22.88 1.41
CA GLY A 207 10.19 -22.23 2.29
C GLY A 207 11.48 -21.87 1.57
N ALA A 208 12.01 -22.77 0.73
CA ALA A 208 13.18 -22.50 -0.10
C ALA A 208 12.92 -21.34 -1.08
N THR A 209 11.76 -21.31 -1.72
CA THR A 209 11.37 -20.22 -2.63
C THR A 209 11.36 -18.88 -1.90
N LEU A 210 10.74 -18.81 -0.73
CA LEU A 210 10.68 -17.58 0.06
C LEU A 210 12.05 -17.15 0.58
N ALA A 211 12.93 -18.10 0.92
CA ALA A 211 14.28 -17.81 1.39
C ALA A 211 15.20 -17.27 0.29
N PHE A 212 15.04 -17.72 -0.95
CA PHE A 212 15.85 -17.31 -2.09
C PHE A 212 15.18 -16.25 -2.99
N ALA A 213 13.97 -15.84 -2.65
CA ALA A 213 13.27 -14.78 -3.37
C ALA A 213 14.02 -13.44 -3.19
N PRO A 214 14.24 -12.67 -4.28
CA PRO A 214 14.74 -11.31 -4.13
C PRO A 214 13.76 -10.50 -3.29
N LYS A 215 14.27 -9.68 -2.37
CA LYS A 215 13.45 -8.71 -1.65
C LYS A 215 12.95 -7.70 -2.66
N VAL A 216 11.68 -7.82 -3.04
CA VAL A 216 11.00 -6.76 -3.77
C VAL A 216 10.80 -5.64 -2.75
N GLU A 217 11.55 -4.55 -2.88
CA GLU A 217 11.17 -3.31 -2.21
C GLU A 217 9.76 -2.99 -2.71
N LYS A 218 8.78 -3.13 -1.83
CA LYS A 218 7.47 -2.56 -2.08
C LYS A 218 7.74 -1.07 -2.15
N THR A 219 7.72 -0.49 -3.35
CA THR A 219 7.46 0.93 -3.51
C THR A 219 6.05 1.11 -2.94
N GLU A 220 5.96 1.29 -1.63
CA GLU A 220 4.75 1.72 -0.99
C GLU A 220 4.52 3.11 -1.55
N THR A 221 3.71 3.20 -2.61
CA THR A 221 2.94 4.42 -2.84
C THR A 221 2.22 4.62 -1.52
N GLN A 222 2.73 5.51 -0.67
CA GLN A 222 2.13 5.84 0.61
C GLN A 222 0.80 6.54 0.31
N VAL A 223 -0.21 5.74 0.03
CA VAL A 223 -1.59 6.20 -0.07
C VAL A 223 -1.94 6.65 1.34
N ALA A 224 -2.14 7.94 1.52
CA ALA A 224 -2.47 8.53 2.80
C ALA A 224 -3.75 7.90 3.36
N GLN A 225 -3.61 7.08 4.40
CA GLN A 225 -4.69 6.25 4.91
C GLN A 225 -5.53 6.97 5.96
N THR A 226 -4.89 7.78 6.81
CA THR A 226 -5.58 8.55 7.84
C THR A 226 -5.92 9.96 7.33
N LEU A 227 -6.92 10.59 7.94
CA LEU A 227 -7.27 11.98 7.61
C LEU A 227 -6.08 12.94 7.83
N GLU A 228 -5.30 12.73 8.89
CA GLU A 228 -4.09 13.50 9.17
C GLU A 228 -3.07 13.35 8.02
N ASP A 229 -2.81 12.13 7.58
CA ASP A 229 -1.89 11.86 6.47
C ASP A 229 -2.40 12.49 5.17
N GLN A 230 -3.72 12.47 4.93
CA GLN A 230 -4.33 13.06 3.74
C GLN A 230 -4.21 14.58 3.74
N ILE A 231 -4.41 15.22 4.89
CA ILE A 231 -4.21 16.65 5.06
C ILE A 231 -2.75 17.01 4.83
N LEU A 232 -1.80 16.24 5.37
CA LEU A 232 -0.35 16.43 5.18
C LEU A 232 0.08 16.24 3.71
N ALA A 233 -0.35 15.16 3.07
CA ALA A 233 -0.07 14.89 1.67
C ALA A 233 -0.66 15.99 0.77
N GLY A 234 -1.90 16.41 1.06
CA GLY A 234 -2.55 17.52 0.37
C GLY A 234 -1.83 18.85 0.57
N GLN A 235 -1.34 19.10 1.79
CA GLN A 235 -0.52 20.26 2.13
C GLN A 235 0.74 20.32 1.26
N ASP A 236 1.45 19.21 1.10
CA ASP A 236 2.71 19.11 0.36
C ASP A 236 2.47 19.26 -1.16
N LEU A 237 1.41 18.65 -1.67
CA LEU A 237 1.03 18.82 -3.07
C LEU A 237 0.61 20.28 -3.35
N TYR A 238 -0.16 20.89 -2.44
CA TYR A 238 -0.55 22.29 -2.54
C TYR A 238 0.67 23.23 -2.52
N SER A 239 1.67 22.99 -1.66
CA SER A 239 2.87 23.82 -1.63
C SER A 239 3.64 23.78 -2.95
N ILE A 240 3.75 22.60 -3.58
CA ILE A 240 4.50 22.40 -4.82
C ILE A 240 3.77 22.96 -6.04
N HIS A 241 2.43 22.85 -6.08
CA HIS A 241 1.65 23.09 -7.30
C HIS A 241 0.78 24.36 -7.26
N CYS A 242 0.43 24.88 -6.08
CA CYS A 242 -0.64 25.89 -5.96
C CYS A 242 -0.19 27.21 -5.31
N VAL A 243 0.77 27.18 -4.38
CA VAL A 243 1.19 28.36 -3.59
C VAL A 243 1.65 29.54 -4.43
N GLU A 244 2.29 29.28 -5.57
CA GLU A 244 2.81 30.33 -6.45
C GLU A 244 1.72 31.31 -6.90
N CYS A 245 0.51 30.83 -7.21
CA CYS A 245 -0.61 31.67 -7.64
C CYS A 245 -1.59 31.98 -6.51
N HIS A 246 -1.77 31.08 -5.54
CA HIS A 246 -2.82 31.19 -4.52
C HIS A 246 -2.33 31.58 -3.13
N GLY A 247 -1.01 31.64 -2.90
CA GLY A 247 -0.44 31.86 -1.57
C GLY A 247 -0.50 30.62 -0.68
N ASP A 248 0.20 30.65 0.45
CA ASP A 248 0.25 29.56 1.43
C ASP A 248 -1.09 29.38 2.19
N ASP A 249 -1.85 30.46 2.34
CA ASP A 249 -3.17 30.50 2.99
C ASP A 249 -4.36 30.56 2.02
N GLY A 250 -4.11 30.50 0.71
CA GLY A 250 -5.15 30.53 -0.32
C GLY A 250 -5.87 31.89 -0.46
N SER A 251 -5.40 32.95 0.21
CA SER A 251 -6.08 34.24 0.31
C SER A 251 -5.76 35.23 -0.81
N VAL A 252 -4.86 34.84 -1.73
CA VAL A 252 -4.39 35.74 -2.80
C VAL A 252 -5.55 36.22 -3.67
N THR A 253 -5.62 37.53 -3.88
CA THR A 253 -6.63 38.19 -4.73
C THR A 253 -6.04 38.74 -6.04
N VAL A 254 -4.73 38.95 -6.10
CA VAL A 254 -4.00 39.43 -7.28
C VAL A 254 -2.70 38.63 -7.40
N ILE A 255 -2.45 38.04 -8.56
CA ILE A 255 -1.24 37.27 -8.81
C ILE A 255 -0.07 38.24 -9.07
N GLU A 256 1.03 38.03 -8.37
CA GLU A 256 2.28 38.80 -8.49
C GLU A 256 3.47 37.83 -8.52
N GLY A 257 4.45 38.11 -9.37
CA GLY A 257 5.66 37.32 -9.55
C GLY A 257 5.52 36.11 -10.48
N VAL A 258 4.42 36.00 -11.24
CA VAL A 258 4.17 34.87 -12.13
C VAL A 258 4.13 35.34 -13.59
N ALA A 259 5.10 34.87 -14.37
CA ALA A 259 5.22 35.21 -15.79
C ALA A 259 3.93 34.86 -16.55
N GLY A 260 3.32 35.88 -17.18
CA GLY A 260 2.08 35.72 -17.95
C GLY A 260 0.77 35.87 -17.16
N LEU A 261 0.83 35.97 -15.82
CA LEU A 261 -0.35 36.18 -14.95
C LEU A 261 -0.22 37.40 -14.03
N GLU A 262 0.81 38.22 -14.21
CA GLU A 262 1.07 39.42 -13.41
C GLU A 262 -0.12 40.39 -13.38
N GLY A 263 -0.54 40.78 -12.17
CA GLY A 263 -1.65 41.69 -11.95
C GLY A 263 -3.03 41.10 -12.22
N LYS A 264 -3.14 39.78 -12.50
CA LYS A 264 -4.42 39.13 -12.76
C LYS A 264 -5.19 38.96 -11.44
N ALA A 265 -6.41 39.48 -11.41
CA ALA A 265 -7.31 39.29 -10.29
C ALA A 265 -7.83 37.84 -10.25
N VAL A 266 -7.74 37.23 -9.07
CA VAL A 266 -8.25 35.89 -8.77
C VAL A 266 -9.13 35.94 -7.53
N MET A 267 -10.05 34.99 -7.42
CA MET A 267 -10.84 34.83 -6.20
C MET A 267 -10.00 34.15 -5.13
N PRO A 268 -10.06 34.59 -3.85
CA PRO A 268 -9.39 33.91 -2.76
C PRO A 268 -10.03 32.53 -2.57
N ILE A 269 -9.25 31.47 -2.79
CA ILE A 269 -9.73 30.09 -2.76
C ILE A 269 -10.00 29.58 -1.35
N SER A 270 -9.42 30.22 -0.33
CA SER A 270 -9.75 30.01 1.08
C SER A 270 -11.02 30.77 1.52
N GLY A 271 -11.57 31.62 0.64
CA GLY A 271 -12.77 32.40 0.93
C GLY A 271 -14.06 31.56 0.95
N LYS A 272 -15.07 32.03 1.68
CA LYS A 272 -16.39 31.39 1.76
C LYS A 272 -17.07 31.28 0.39
N ASP A 273 -16.85 32.22 -0.52
CA ASP A 273 -17.43 32.18 -1.86
C ASP A 273 -16.99 30.95 -2.66
N VAL A 274 -15.79 30.41 -2.40
CA VAL A 274 -15.30 29.18 -3.05
C VAL A 274 -15.67 27.97 -2.20
N LEU A 275 -15.30 27.97 -0.91
CA LEU A 275 -15.47 26.80 -0.05
C LEU A 275 -16.95 26.48 0.22
N TYR A 276 -17.83 27.47 0.36
CA TYR A 276 -19.23 27.18 0.67
C TYR A 276 -20.05 26.80 -0.57
N THR A 277 -19.66 27.27 -1.75
CA THR A 277 -20.45 27.09 -2.98
C THR A 277 -20.05 25.86 -3.77
N LEU A 278 -18.77 25.50 -3.78
CA LEU A 278 -18.27 24.32 -4.46
C LEU A 278 -18.25 23.13 -3.50
N ASN A 279 -18.78 21.99 -3.93
CA ASN A 279 -18.58 20.71 -3.24
C ASN A 279 -17.22 20.10 -3.61
N ASP A 280 -16.81 19.05 -2.90
CA ASP A 280 -15.48 18.46 -3.05
C ASP A 280 -15.21 17.94 -4.46
N ALA A 281 -16.22 17.33 -5.08
CA ALA A 281 -16.14 16.90 -6.47
C ALA A 281 -15.94 18.08 -7.42
N SER A 282 -16.62 19.20 -7.19
CA SER A 282 -16.48 20.40 -8.02
C SER A 282 -15.10 21.04 -7.85
N LEU A 283 -14.56 21.06 -6.63
CA LEU A 283 -13.19 21.53 -6.38
C LEU A 283 -12.18 20.62 -7.09
N ALA A 284 -12.33 19.31 -6.97
CA ALA A 284 -11.47 18.34 -7.63
C ALA A 284 -11.49 18.50 -9.16
N GLU A 285 -12.66 18.70 -9.78
CA GLU A 285 -12.78 18.93 -11.22
C GLU A 285 -12.18 20.26 -11.66
N VAL A 286 -12.31 21.32 -10.86
CA VAL A 286 -11.65 22.61 -11.12
C VAL A 286 -10.13 22.45 -11.12
N ILE A 287 -9.57 21.65 -10.21
CA ILE A 287 -8.13 21.35 -10.18
C ILE A 287 -7.74 20.46 -11.37
N ALA A 288 -8.49 19.40 -11.61
CA ALA A 288 -8.18 18.41 -12.64
C ALA A 288 -8.18 19.02 -14.04
N TYR A 289 -9.26 19.72 -14.40
CA TYR A 289 -9.43 20.34 -15.72
C TYR A 289 -8.77 21.72 -15.82
N GLY A 290 -8.55 22.39 -14.69
CA GLY A 290 -8.09 23.77 -14.65
C GLY A 290 -9.18 24.77 -15.07
N ARG A 291 -8.76 26.03 -15.19
CA ARG A 291 -9.56 27.16 -15.71
C ARG A 291 -8.69 27.93 -16.69
N PRO A 292 -8.56 27.49 -17.97
CA PRO A 292 -7.66 28.10 -18.94
C PRO A 292 -7.88 29.61 -19.12
N ASP A 293 -9.14 30.06 -19.18
CA ASP A 293 -9.46 31.50 -19.28
C ASP A 293 -9.00 32.30 -18.04
N ALA A 294 -9.00 31.66 -16.87
CA ALA A 294 -8.49 32.22 -15.63
C ALA A 294 -6.97 32.04 -15.47
N GLY A 295 -6.29 31.35 -16.39
CA GLY A 295 -4.84 31.10 -16.33
C GLY A 295 -4.44 29.92 -15.45
N MET A 296 -5.40 29.13 -14.97
CA MET A 296 -5.13 27.91 -14.22
C MET A 296 -5.05 26.74 -15.20
N ASN A 297 -3.86 26.15 -15.33
CA ASN A 297 -3.63 24.98 -16.18
C ASN A 297 -4.35 23.73 -15.64
N PRO A 298 -4.63 22.74 -16.50
CA PRO A 298 -5.08 21.43 -16.03
C PRO A 298 -4.00 20.73 -15.20
N PHE A 299 -4.34 20.34 -13.98
CA PHE A 299 -3.45 19.57 -13.11
C PHE A 299 -3.77 18.09 -13.10
N GLY A 300 -4.92 17.65 -13.59
CA GLY A 300 -5.29 16.23 -13.57
C GLY A 300 -4.54 15.43 -14.62
N LYS A 301 -4.06 14.24 -14.24
CA LYS A 301 -3.31 13.33 -15.11
C LYS A 301 -4.04 12.96 -16.41
N ALA A 302 -5.38 12.96 -16.35
CA ALA A 302 -6.25 12.77 -17.52
C ALA A 302 -6.10 13.85 -18.61
N TYR A 303 -5.70 15.06 -18.23
CA TYR A 303 -5.57 16.23 -19.13
C TYR A 303 -4.12 16.71 -19.28
N ASN A 304 -3.27 16.38 -18.31
CA ASN A 304 -1.84 16.71 -18.28
C ASN A 304 -1.05 15.46 -17.86
N PRO A 305 -0.27 14.82 -18.75
CA PRO A 305 0.45 13.58 -18.42
C PRO A 305 1.43 13.68 -17.25
N GLU A 306 1.96 14.87 -16.97
CA GLU A 306 2.86 15.18 -15.84
C GLU A 306 2.09 15.71 -14.61
N GLY A 307 0.76 15.68 -14.68
CA GLY A 307 -0.14 16.14 -13.63
C GLY A 307 -0.37 15.11 -12.52
N LEU A 308 -1.25 15.49 -11.60
CA LEU A 308 -1.67 14.78 -10.41
C LEU A 308 -2.72 13.73 -10.71
N THR A 309 -2.61 12.58 -10.04
CA THR A 309 -3.65 11.56 -9.98
C THR A 309 -4.90 12.08 -9.26
N LYS A 310 -6.03 11.41 -9.47
CA LYS A 310 -7.27 11.75 -8.78
C LYS A 310 -7.14 11.71 -7.25
N GLY A 311 -6.40 10.73 -6.73
CA GLY A 311 -6.15 10.62 -5.29
C GLY A 311 -5.34 11.79 -4.73
N GLU A 312 -4.31 12.24 -5.46
CA GLU A 312 -3.51 13.41 -5.08
C GLU A 312 -4.34 14.70 -5.08
N ILE A 313 -5.24 14.87 -6.06
CA ILE A 313 -6.18 16.00 -6.09
C ILE A 313 -7.16 15.94 -4.91
N ASP A 314 -7.70 14.76 -4.58
CA ASP A 314 -8.56 14.56 -3.42
C ASP A 314 -7.84 14.95 -2.11
N TYR A 315 -6.54 14.69 -1.99
CA TYR A 315 -5.73 15.14 -0.84
C TYR A 315 -5.63 16.67 -0.77
N ILE A 316 -5.39 17.36 -1.89
CA ILE A 316 -5.37 18.83 -1.93
C ILE A 316 -6.72 19.39 -1.47
N VAL A 317 -7.84 18.85 -1.98
CA VAL A 317 -9.18 19.28 -1.58
C VAL A 317 -9.40 19.04 -0.08
N THR A 318 -8.98 17.89 0.43
CA THR A 318 -9.05 17.57 1.87
C THR A 318 -8.26 18.59 2.69
N PHE A 319 -7.04 18.92 2.28
CA PHE A 319 -6.23 19.95 2.92
C PHE A 319 -6.95 21.31 2.94
N MET A 320 -7.51 21.76 1.80
CA MET A 320 -8.23 23.04 1.71
C MET A 320 -9.42 23.08 2.67
N ARG A 321 -10.21 21.99 2.75
CA ARG A 321 -11.36 21.88 3.65
C ARG A 321 -10.93 22.01 5.11
N TYR A 322 -10.05 21.14 5.56
CA TYR A 322 -9.70 21.06 6.98
C TYR A 322 -8.76 22.19 7.43
N SER A 323 -8.26 23.01 6.51
CA SER A 323 -7.41 24.16 6.84
C SER A 323 -8.14 25.50 6.82
N TRP A 324 -9.13 25.67 5.94
CA TRP A 324 -9.74 26.98 5.70
C TRP A 324 -11.27 27.00 5.81
N ASP A 325 -11.95 25.84 5.74
CA ASP A 325 -13.39 25.75 5.83
C ASP A 325 -13.80 25.60 7.30
N ASP A 326 -14.41 26.65 7.87
CA ASP A 326 -14.85 26.71 9.27
C ASP A 326 -15.97 25.71 9.63
N ARG A 327 -16.51 24.98 8.65
CA ARG A 327 -17.45 23.87 8.89
C ARG A 327 -16.74 22.58 9.30
N PHE A 328 -15.42 22.49 9.10
CA PHE A 328 -14.62 21.32 9.41
C PHE A 328 -13.75 21.57 10.64
N GLU A 329 -13.76 20.62 11.57
CA GLU A 329 -12.89 20.66 12.74
C GLU A 329 -11.52 20.08 12.35
N LYS A 330 -10.47 20.90 12.48
CA LYS A 330 -9.11 20.47 12.16
C LYS A 330 -8.62 19.48 13.22
N PRO A 331 -8.20 18.26 12.84
CA PRO A 331 -7.67 17.31 13.80
C PRO A 331 -6.36 17.82 14.42
N GLU A 332 -5.99 17.31 15.59
CA GLU A 332 -4.68 17.56 16.18
C GLU A 332 -3.59 17.00 15.28
N MET A 333 -2.92 17.88 14.53
CA MET A 333 -1.88 17.48 13.60
C MET A 333 -0.59 17.20 14.36
N LYS A 334 0.09 16.11 13.98
CA LYS A 334 1.48 15.88 14.40
C LYS A 334 2.36 17.05 13.93
N PRO A 335 3.35 17.46 14.74
CA PRO A 335 4.29 18.49 14.32
C PRO A 335 5.07 18.04 13.07
N VAL A 336 5.47 19.00 12.23
CA VAL A 336 6.15 18.77 10.95
C VAL A 336 7.46 17.99 11.12
N PHE A 337 8.07 18.12 12.28
CA PHE A 337 9.26 17.38 12.71
C PHE A 337 9.14 17.06 14.21
N PRO A 338 9.85 16.03 14.71
CA PRO A 338 9.87 15.73 16.14
C PRO A 338 10.33 16.96 16.95
N PRO A 339 9.65 17.29 18.06
CA PRO A 339 10.08 18.41 18.89
C PRO A 339 11.48 18.13 19.46
N LEU A 340 12.37 19.12 19.31
CA LEU A 340 13.75 19.02 19.78
C LEU A 340 13.82 19.14 21.30
N ALA A 341 14.47 18.18 21.95
CA ALA A 341 14.78 18.28 23.37
C ALA A 341 15.82 19.39 23.65
N GLU A 342 15.94 19.78 24.92
CA GLU A 342 16.96 20.74 25.34
C GLU A 342 18.37 20.16 25.09
N GLY A 343 19.19 20.87 24.32
CA GLY A 343 20.54 20.43 23.94
C GLY A 343 20.61 19.35 22.86
N GLU A 344 19.49 18.90 22.30
CA GLU A 344 19.48 17.97 21.18
C GLU A 344 19.95 18.66 19.88
N VAL A 345 20.85 17.99 19.16
CA VAL A 345 21.32 18.41 17.85
C VAL A 345 20.38 17.85 16.78
N PRO A 346 19.69 18.69 16.00
CA PRO A 346 18.87 18.23 14.88
C PRO A 346 19.74 17.65 13.76
N SER A 347 19.28 16.59 13.11
CA SER A 347 19.81 16.09 11.83
C SER A 347 19.00 16.58 10.63
N TYR A 348 19.62 16.59 9.44
CA TYR A 348 18.92 16.93 8.21
C TYR A 348 17.76 15.98 7.95
N GLU A 349 18.01 14.67 7.93
CA GLU A 349 17.04 13.64 7.56
C GLU A 349 15.76 13.69 8.41
N VAL A 350 15.91 13.88 9.72
CA VAL A 350 14.79 13.79 10.67
C VAL A 350 14.09 15.13 10.87
N HIS A 351 14.84 16.24 10.90
CA HIS A 351 14.32 17.53 11.34
C HIS A 351 14.22 18.55 10.22
N ILE A 352 15.27 18.68 9.39
CA ILE A 352 15.34 19.77 8.40
C ILE A 352 14.67 19.40 7.08
N ALA A 353 14.83 18.17 6.60
CA ALA A 353 14.25 17.72 5.34
C ALA A 353 12.72 17.87 5.31
N PRO A 354 11.95 17.52 6.36
CA PRO A 354 10.51 17.78 6.40
C PRO A 354 10.17 19.27 6.29
N ILE A 355 10.92 20.13 6.98
CA ILE A 355 10.72 21.58 6.96
C ILE A 355 11.01 22.15 5.56
N VAL A 356 12.12 21.77 4.95
CA VAL A 356 12.52 22.21 3.62
C VAL A 356 11.49 21.79 2.57
N LYS A 357 11.04 20.53 2.64
CA LYS A 357 9.96 20.02 1.77
C LYS A 357 8.69 20.84 1.93
N ARG A 358 8.34 21.22 3.16
CA ARG A 358 7.12 21.95 3.51
C ARG A 358 7.14 23.41 3.05
N TYR A 359 8.25 24.11 3.25
CA TYR A 359 8.30 25.57 3.17
C TYR A 359 9.22 26.14 2.08
N CYS A 360 10.15 25.34 1.54
CA CYS A 360 11.22 25.87 0.69
C CYS A 360 11.15 25.36 -0.76
N ILE A 361 10.90 24.06 -0.97
CA ILE A 361 11.03 23.41 -2.30
C ILE A 361 10.09 24.00 -3.36
N SER A 362 8.94 24.55 -2.98
CA SER A 362 7.99 25.18 -3.92
C SER A 362 8.66 26.24 -4.81
N CYS A 363 9.57 27.01 -4.21
CA CYS A 363 10.35 28.04 -4.88
C CYS A 363 11.78 27.55 -5.19
N HIS A 364 12.41 26.83 -4.27
CA HIS A 364 13.78 26.35 -4.39
C HIS A 364 13.87 24.95 -5.03
N ARG A 365 13.47 24.86 -6.31
CA ARG A 365 13.52 23.62 -7.12
C ARG A 365 14.14 23.86 -8.50
N PRO A 366 14.65 22.81 -9.18
CA PRO A 366 15.13 22.92 -10.54
C PRO A 366 14.12 23.60 -11.48
N GLY A 367 14.59 24.53 -12.31
CA GLY A 367 13.76 25.29 -13.26
C GLY A 367 13.16 26.59 -12.72
N LYS A 368 13.46 27.00 -11.48
CA LYS A 368 13.09 28.32 -10.93
C LYS A 368 14.33 29.21 -10.74
N GLU A 369 14.20 30.49 -11.09
CA GLU A 369 15.25 31.51 -10.96
C GLU A 369 15.28 32.13 -9.55
N ASN A 370 15.58 31.32 -8.52
CA ASN A 370 15.72 31.75 -7.13
C ASN A 370 17.19 31.67 -6.70
N ASN A 371 18.04 32.52 -7.29
CA ASN A 371 19.49 32.52 -7.13
C ASN A 371 20.15 31.14 -7.41
N ASN A 372 19.55 30.38 -8.34
CA ASN A 372 19.95 29.02 -8.73
C ASN A 372 20.17 28.07 -7.54
N TYR A 373 19.42 28.24 -6.45
CA TYR A 373 19.60 27.51 -5.20
C TYR A 373 18.48 26.46 -5.01
N PRO A 374 18.60 25.26 -5.60
CA PRO A 374 17.70 24.16 -5.32
C PRO A 374 17.91 23.65 -3.89
N MET A 375 16.83 23.18 -3.27
CA MET A 375 16.86 22.63 -1.91
C MET A 375 16.23 21.23 -1.85
N THR A 376 16.32 20.45 -2.93
CA THR A 376 15.66 19.13 -3.02
C THR A 376 16.45 18.02 -2.33
N THR A 377 17.75 18.23 -2.12
CA THR A 377 18.63 17.30 -1.41
C THR A 377 19.52 18.01 -0.40
N TYR A 378 20.07 17.26 0.56
CA TYR A 378 21.06 17.76 1.52
C TYR A 378 22.23 18.46 0.80
N GLU A 379 22.77 17.82 -0.23
CA GLU A 379 23.95 18.32 -0.92
C GLU A 379 23.67 19.61 -1.68
N GLU A 380 22.48 19.74 -2.29
CA GLU A 380 22.05 20.99 -2.90
C GLU A 380 21.93 22.12 -1.87
N ILE A 381 21.33 21.86 -0.70
CA ILE A 381 21.17 22.88 0.34
C ILE A 381 22.53 23.39 0.82
N VAL A 382 23.50 22.50 0.99
CA VAL A 382 24.79 22.90 1.55
C VAL A 382 25.73 23.49 0.49
N ASN A 383 25.68 23.01 -0.76
CA ASN A 383 26.74 23.28 -1.74
C ASN A 383 26.26 23.96 -3.04
N SER A 384 24.98 24.27 -3.21
CA SER A 384 24.45 24.86 -4.46
C SER A 384 24.09 26.34 -4.34
N GLY A 385 23.64 26.93 -5.45
CA GLY A 385 23.25 28.34 -5.54
C GLY A 385 24.37 29.28 -5.96
N ASP A 386 23.96 30.46 -6.43
CA ASP A 386 24.88 31.53 -6.87
C ASP A 386 25.79 32.01 -5.72
N HIS A 387 25.36 31.78 -4.48
CA HIS A 387 26.07 32.12 -3.24
C HIS A 387 26.43 30.89 -2.39
N ALA A 388 26.69 29.72 -3.01
CA ALA A 388 26.95 28.45 -2.32
C ALA A 388 27.88 28.55 -1.10
N GLY A 389 28.99 29.30 -1.20
CA GLY A 389 29.93 29.47 -0.10
C GLY A 389 29.46 30.33 1.09
N LYS A 390 28.27 30.94 1.01
CA LYS A 390 27.66 31.79 2.05
C LYS A 390 26.23 31.37 2.43
N ASN A 391 25.56 30.60 1.58
CA ASN A 391 24.18 30.16 1.78
C ASN A 391 24.00 29.45 3.12
N VAL A 392 24.83 28.44 3.38
CA VAL A 392 24.86 27.72 4.67
C VAL A 392 26.30 27.46 5.07
N VAL A 393 26.74 28.05 6.19
CA VAL A 393 28.12 27.97 6.68
C VAL A 393 28.11 27.35 8.08
N ALA A 394 28.76 26.19 8.21
CA ALA A 394 28.85 25.44 9.46
C ALA A 394 29.32 26.33 10.61
N GLY A 395 28.57 26.33 11.72
CA GLY A 395 28.93 27.07 12.94
C GLY A 395 28.77 28.59 12.84
N SER A 396 28.15 29.12 11.79
CA SER A 396 28.03 30.56 11.57
C SER A 396 26.59 31.05 11.47
N MET A 397 26.24 32.00 12.34
CA MET A 397 24.99 32.77 12.26
C MET A 397 24.94 33.72 11.05
N ASP A 398 26.09 33.97 10.41
CA ASP A 398 26.18 34.80 9.21
C ASP A 398 25.77 34.03 7.94
N SER A 399 25.39 32.75 8.06
CA SER A 399 24.80 31.99 6.96
C SER A 399 23.60 32.73 6.36
N TYR A 400 23.59 32.94 5.04
CA TYR A 400 22.52 33.70 4.39
C TYR A 400 21.15 33.10 4.65
N LEU A 401 21.05 31.76 4.65
CA LEU A 401 19.83 31.04 5.02
C LEU A 401 19.29 31.48 6.39
N LEU A 402 20.14 31.53 7.42
CA LEU A 402 19.71 31.92 8.77
C LEU A 402 19.28 33.38 8.84
N GLN A 403 19.95 34.27 8.11
CA GLN A 403 19.58 35.69 8.09
C GLN A 403 18.21 35.89 7.43
N VAL A 404 17.99 35.32 6.25
CA VAL A 404 16.76 35.55 5.48
C VAL A 404 15.53 34.91 6.12
N ILE A 405 15.67 33.75 6.77
CA ILE A 405 14.54 33.12 7.49
C ILE A 405 14.19 33.82 8.81
N GLN A 406 15.12 34.62 9.35
CA GLN A 406 14.92 35.43 10.54
C GLN A 406 14.49 36.88 10.19
N GLY A 407 14.13 37.15 8.93
CA GLY A 407 13.62 38.45 8.51
C GLY A 407 14.69 39.49 8.14
N THR A 408 15.94 39.07 7.95
CA THR A 408 17.04 39.97 7.56
C THR A 408 17.41 39.75 6.09
N PRO A 409 17.15 40.73 5.20
CA PRO A 409 17.55 40.61 3.79
C PRO A 409 19.07 40.71 3.64
N ILE A 410 19.60 40.11 2.57
CA ILE A 410 21.03 40.19 2.23
C ILE A 410 21.26 41.38 1.31
N VAL A 411 22.13 42.28 1.75
CA VAL A 411 22.53 43.48 1.01
C VAL A 411 24.01 43.38 0.67
N GLU A 412 24.34 43.39 -0.63
CA GLU A 412 25.71 43.48 -1.13
C GLU A 412 25.88 44.78 -1.92
N ASN A 413 26.95 45.53 -1.66
CA ASN A 413 27.25 46.81 -2.32
C ASN A 413 26.10 47.86 -2.26
N GLY A 414 25.29 47.82 -1.20
CA GLY A 414 24.16 48.73 -1.00
C GLY A 414 22.91 48.39 -1.81
N GLN A 415 22.88 47.24 -2.48
CA GLN A 415 21.69 46.70 -3.16
C GLN A 415 21.24 45.41 -2.48
N GLU A 416 19.92 45.25 -2.33
CA GLU A 416 19.34 44.00 -1.87
C GLU A 416 19.54 42.93 -2.94
N VAL A 417 20.30 41.89 -2.60
CA VAL A 417 20.60 40.77 -3.49
C VAL A 417 19.73 39.55 -3.18
N ILE A 418 19.31 39.39 -1.91
CA ILE A 418 18.38 38.34 -1.49
C ILE A 418 17.39 38.93 -0.49
N GLY A 419 16.10 38.83 -0.77
CA GLY A 419 15.05 39.26 0.15
C GLY A 419 14.82 38.30 1.32
N VAL A 420 13.89 38.68 2.20
CA VAL A 420 13.43 37.83 3.31
C VAL A 420 12.68 36.61 2.79
N MET A 421 12.86 35.47 3.46
CA MET A 421 12.25 34.20 3.08
C MET A 421 11.45 33.59 4.26
N PRO A 422 10.25 33.02 4.02
CA PRO A 422 9.46 33.10 2.80
C PRO A 422 9.03 34.55 2.45
N PRO A 423 8.84 34.90 1.16
CA PRO A 423 8.54 36.29 0.78
C PRO A 423 7.18 36.83 1.28
N LYS A 424 6.21 35.93 1.50
CA LYS A 424 4.81 36.28 1.83
C LYS A 424 4.38 35.83 3.23
N SER A 425 5.27 35.22 4.01
CA SER A 425 4.96 34.76 5.38
C SER A 425 6.22 34.61 6.23
N THR A 426 6.05 34.36 7.53
CA THR A 426 7.15 34.15 8.47
C THR A 426 7.16 32.73 9.00
N LEU A 427 8.34 32.10 9.06
CA LEU A 427 8.47 30.78 9.68
C LEU A 427 8.19 30.84 11.18
N LYS A 428 7.70 29.72 11.72
CA LYS A 428 7.46 29.60 13.15
C LYS A 428 8.78 29.58 13.95
N PRO A 429 8.78 30.03 15.22
CA PRO A 429 10.00 30.08 16.03
C PRO A 429 10.69 28.73 16.21
N ASP A 430 9.94 27.64 16.34
CA ASP A 430 10.46 26.27 16.47
C ASP A 430 11.17 25.79 15.19
N VAL A 431 10.64 26.15 14.02
CA VAL A 431 11.26 25.89 12.72
C VAL A 431 12.59 26.64 12.59
N ILE A 432 12.61 27.92 12.97
CA ILE A 432 13.81 28.74 12.93
C ILE A 432 14.87 28.19 13.89
N ASP A 433 14.49 27.81 15.11
CA ASP A 433 15.37 27.20 16.10
C ASP A 433 16.00 25.90 15.59
N ALA A 434 15.23 25.04 14.91
CA ALA A 434 15.75 23.83 14.30
C ALA A 434 16.85 24.12 13.26
N PHE A 435 16.65 25.09 12.36
CA PHE A 435 17.66 25.50 11.39
C PHE A 435 18.90 26.10 12.07
N VAL A 436 18.71 26.98 13.06
CA VAL A 436 19.81 27.60 13.80
C VAL A 436 20.67 26.53 14.46
N ARG A 437 20.06 25.62 15.23
CA ARG A 437 20.81 24.53 15.90
C ARG A 437 21.50 23.62 14.91
N TRP A 438 20.86 23.28 13.80
CA TRP A 438 21.44 22.43 12.76
C TRP A 438 22.68 23.05 12.13
N VAL A 439 22.59 24.32 11.70
CA VAL A 439 23.72 25.04 11.11
C VAL A 439 24.85 25.22 12.13
N MET A 440 24.52 25.59 13.36
CA MET A 440 25.51 25.79 14.43
C MET A 440 26.21 24.49 14.83
N ALA A 441 25.55 23.34 14.70
CA ALA A 441 26.11 22.02 14.96
C ALA A 441 26.92 21.43 13.78
N GLY A 442 27.10 22.19 12.69
CA GLY A 442 27.85 21.72 11.53
C GLY A 442 27.05 20.89 10.53
N MET A 443 25.72 21.04 10.54
CA MET A 443 24.79 20.45 9.56
C MET A 443 24.85 18.92 9.45
N PRO A 444 24.73 18.15 10.53
CA PRO A 444 24.73 16.69 10.44
C PRO A 444 23.62 16.19 9.50
N ASN A 445 23.96 15.26 8.61
CA ASN A 445 23.03 14.75 7.61
C ASN A 445 22.08 13.71 8.23
N THR A 446 22.64 12.69 8.88
CA THR A 446 21.87 11.60 9.49
C THR A 446 21.67 11.81 11.00
N ALA A 447 20.72 11.07 11.59
CA ALA A 447 20.55 11.04 13.05
C ALA A 447 21.81 10.53 13.78
N ALA A 448 22.56 9.63 13.16
CA ALA A 448 23.82 9.12 13.71
C ALA A 448 24.91 10.21 13.72
N ASP A 449 25.00 11.02 12.66
CA ASP A 449 25.92 12.15 12.59
C ASP A 449 25.59 13.18 13.68
N ALA A 450 24.30 13.49 13.85
CA ALA A 450 23.84 14.44 14.86
C ALA A 450 24.16 13.97 16.29
N ALA A 451 23.99 12.68 16.58
CA ALA A 451 24.35 12.09 17.87
C ALA A 451 25.87 12.07 18.13
N ALA A 452 26.70 12.17 17.08
CA ALA A 452 28.15 12.22 17.20
C ALA A 452 28.69 13.64 17.46
N VAL A 453 27.88 14.68 17.23
CA VAL A 453 28.21 16.07 17.59
C VAL A 453 28.11 16.22 19.10
N LYS A 454 29.20 16.65 19.73
CA LYS A 454 29.31 16.81 21.20
C LYS A 454 29.21 18.27 21.62
#